data_AF-A0A4P7NEK5-F1
#
_entry.id   AF-A0A4P7NEK5-F1
#
_cell.length_a   1.000
_cell.length_b   1.000
_cell.length_c   1.000
_cell.angle_alpha   90.00
_cell.angle_beta   90.00
_cell.angle_gamma   90.00
#
_symmetry.space_group_name_H-M   'P 1'
#
loop_
_entity.id
_entity.type
_entity.pdbx_description
1 polymer ?
#
loop_
_entity_poly.entity_id
_entity_poly.type
_entity_poly.pdbx_seq_one_letter_code
_entity_poly.pdbx_strand_id
1 'polypeptide(L)'
;MQFRQTILSLFLVFNLAQALPTSASTSVVDISKRANSKGGGGGKGGKGGVSAEVKGINKNIGIQKQEKQDAKAVSAAETGGKAQFGKAKGQLLDTIEKGEKVRANNQKLADKNNKPLVDGLKKVQGAQATEEKLAKSLQGGNSKTDKATLKTLQSDFSQGIKVNKENAALAKNGGKTGGKGGK
;
A
#
# COMPACT_ATOMS: atom_id res chain seq x y z
N MET A 1 0.95 6.70 -45.28
CA MET A 1 1.51 5.66 -44.38
C MET A 1 1.34 6.13 -42.94
N GLN A 2 0.43 5.51 -42.18
CA GLN A 2 0.16 5.91 -40.79
C GLN A 2 0.99 5.03 -39.85
N PHE A 3 1.96 5.63 -39.16
CA PHE A 3 2.80 4.97 -38.17
C PHE A 3 1.98 4.61 -36.93
N ARG A 4 1.70 3.32 -36.75
CA ARG A 4 1.14 2.78 -35.50
C ARG A 4 2.29 2.60 -34.51
N GLN A 5 2.43 3.50 -33.55
CA GLN A 5 3.34 3.31 -32.42
C GLN A 5 2.71 2.34 -31.41
N THR A 6 3.08 1.08 -31.50
CA THR A 6 2.92 0.09 -30.42
C THR A 6 3.89 0.43 -29.30
N ILE A 7 3.40 1.02 -28.20
CA ILE A 7 4.20 1.14 -26.96
C ILE A 7 4.20 -0.24 -26.28
N LEU A 8 5.18 -1.04 -26.68
CA LEU A 8 5.61 -2.26 -26.00
C LEU A 8 6.39 -1.83 -24.75
N SER A 9 5.71 -1.67 -23.61
CA SER A 9 6.41 -1.44 -22.34
C SER A 9 6.79 -2.78 -21.72
N LEU A 10 7.96 -3.27 -22.14
CA LEU A 10 8.66 -4.41 -21.59
C LEU A 10 9.44 -3.94 -20.36
N PHE A 11 8.93 -4.20 -19.16
CA PHE A 11 9.75 -4.20 -17.94
C PHE A 11 9.83 -5.62 -17.40
N LEU A 12 10.78 -6.38 -17.96
CA LEU A 12 11.33 -7.58 -17.34
C LEU A 12 12.10 -7.12 -16.07
N VAL A 13 11.62 -7.49 -14.89
CA VAL A 13 12.40 -7.38 -13.66
C VAL A 13 12.82 -8.79 -13.26
N PHE A 14 14.12 -9.06 -13.41
CA PHE A 14 14.81 -10.24 -12.90
C PHE A 14 14.51 -10.40 -11.40
N ASN A 15 13.89 -11.52 -11.03
CA ASN A 15 13.79 -11.93 -9.63
C ASN A 15 15.00 -12.82 -9.32
N LEU A 16 15.98 -12.27 -8.60
CA LEU A 16 17.03 -13.07 -7.99
C LEU A 16 16.46 -13.73 -6.73
N ALA A 17 16.22 -15.04 -6.81
CA ALA A 17 15.80 -15.84 -5.67
C ALA A 17 16.96 -15.99 -4.69
N GLN A 18 16.90 -15.30 -3.55
CA GLN A 18 17.71 -15.65 -2.38
C GLN A 18 16.84 -16.45 -1.42
N ALA A 19 17.08 -17.76 -1.38
CA ALA A 19 16.51 -18.66 -0.39
C ALA A 19 17.15 -18.38 0.98
N LEU A 20 16.32 -18.01 1.95
CA LEU A 20 16.71 -18.01 3.36
C LEU A 20 16.08 -19.24 4.04
N PRO A 21 16.81 -19.93 4.94
CA PRO A 21 16.32 -21.11 5.60
C PRO A 21 15.18 -20.77 6.57
N THR A 22 14.11 -21.56 6.50
CA THR A 22 13.07 -21.58 7.53
C THR A 22 13.59 -22.43 8.69
N SER A 23 13.73 -21.83 9.87
CA SER A 23 13.84 -22.57 11.12
C SER A 23 12.60 -22.35 11.94
N ALA A 24 12.08 -23.48 12.41
CA ALA A 24 10.77 -23.70 12.98
C ALA A 24 10.63 -23.18 14.41
N SER A 25 9.36 -23.10 14.80
CA SER A 25 8.81 -22.80 16.12
C SER A 25 9.48 -23.54 17.28
N THR A 26 9.66 -22.84 18.40
CA THR A 26 9.60 -23.45 19.73
C THR A 26 8.62 -22.68 20.61
N SER A 27 7.75 -23.44 21.26
CA SER A 27 6.64 -23.05 22.09
C SER A 27 7.06 -22.76 23.53
N VAL A 28 6.50 -21.69 24.08
CA VAL A 28 6.15 -21.42 25.50
C VAL A 28 6.75 -22.32 26.59
N VAL A 29 7.64 -21.78 27.43
CA VAL A 29 7.55 -21.73 28.91
C VAL A 29 8.62 -20.74 29.42
N ASP A 30 8.23 -19.50 29.76
CA ASP A 30 8.88 -18.75 30.86
C ASP A 30 8.01 -17.56 31.27
N ILE A 31 6.82 -17.90 31.77
CA ILE A 31 6.00 -16.99 32.57
C ILE A 31 6.53 -17.10 34.00
N SER A 32 7.05 -15.99 34.53
CA SER A 32 7.23 -15.65 35.96
C SER A 32 8.68 -15.39 36.40
N LYS A 33 9.21 -14.20 36.06
CA LYS A 33 10.14 -13.49 36.95
C LYS A 33 10.30 -12.02 36.55
N ARG A 34 9.37 -11.16 37.00
CA ARG A 34 9.72 -9.79 37.43
C ARG A 34 8.56 -9.13 38.20
N ALA A 35 8.27 -9.64 39.39
CA ALA A 35 7.57 -8.84 40.40
C ALA A 35 8.61 -8.13 41.28
N ASN A 36 8.35 -6.84 41.50
CA ASN A 36 8.88 -6.01 42.58
C ASN A 36 10.31 -5.42 42.45
N SER A 37 10.40 -4.20 41.95
CA SER A 37 11.19 -3.16 42.61
C SER A 37 10.61 -1.78 42.34
N LYS A 38 10.23 -1.15 43.44
CA LYS A 38 9.69 0.19 43.61
C LYS A 38 10.82 1.20 43.41
N GLY A 39 10.65 2.13 42.48
CA GLY A 39 11.61 3.21 42.23
C GLY A 39 10.98 4.26 41.32
N GLY A 40 10.66 5.41 41.91
CA GLY A 40 9.97 6.51 41.25
C GLY A 40 10.75 7.11 40.09
N GLY A 41 10.00 7.64 39.13
CA GLY A 41 10.53 8.34 37.97
C GLY A 41 9.41 8.49 36.97
N GLY A 42 8.75 9.65 36.99
CA GLY A 42 7.70 10.04 36.06
C GLY A 42 8.22 10.12 34.62
N GLY A 43 8.45 8.97 34.01
CA GLY A 43 8.53 8.82 32.57
C GLY A 43 7.15 8.39 32.11
N LYS A 44 6.42 9.27 31.44
CA LYS A 44 5.25 8.94 30.63
C LYS A 44 5.76 8.12 29.43
N GLY A 45 6.30 6.93 29.70
CA GLY A 45 6.69 5.94 28.72
C GLY A 45 5.43 5.57 27.98
N GLY A 46 5.28 6.14 26.78
CA GLY A 46 4.07 6.06 26.01
C GLY A 46 3.62 4.62 25.89
N LYS A 47 2.50 4.30 26.56
CA LYS A 47 1.66 3.15 26.25
C LYS A 47 1.59 3.02 24.73
N GLY A 48 1.92 1.84 24.21
CA GLY A 48 2.18 1.53 22.80
C GLY A 48 1.08 2.00 21.84
N GLY A 49 1.09 3.29 21.51
CA GLY A 49 0.33 3.87 20.43
C GLY A 49 1.07 3.59 19.13
N VAL A 50 0.37 3.01 18.16
CA VAL A 50 0.85 2.93 16.78
C VAL A 50 1.24 4.34 16.32
N SER A 51 2.48 4.54 15.83
CA SER A 51 2.95 5.85 15.37
C SER A 51 2.02 6.39 14.28
N ALA A 52 1.93 7.72 14.16
CA ALA A 52 1.07 8.37 13.15
C ALA A 52 1.40 7.86 11.73
N GLU A 53 2.68 7.59 11.47
CA GLU A 53 3.21 6.98 10.26
C GLU A 53 2.64 5.58 9.99
N VAL A 54 2.70 4.66 10.98
CA VAL A 54 2.13 3.31 10.82
C VAL A 54 0.61 3.36 10.67
N LYS A 55 -0.09 4.26 11.39
CA LYS A 55 -1.54 4.49 11.20
C LYS A 55 -1.87 4.93 9.78
N GLY A 56 -1.10 5.89 9.25
CA GLY A 56 -1.25 6.38 7.89
C GLY A 56 -1.00 5.31 6.83
N ILE A 57 0.03 4.48 7.01
CA ILE A 57 0.32 3.36 6.09
C ILE A 57 -0.77 2.29 6.16
N ASN A 58 -1.28 1.97 7.36
CA ASN A 58 -2.41 1.04 7.49
C ASN A 58 -3.69 1.57 6.83
N LYS A 59 -3.95 2.88 6.91
CA LYS A 59 -5.03 3.52 6.17
C LYS A 59 -4.83 3.36 4.66
N ASN A 60 -3.59 3.50 4.16
CA ASN A 60 -3.26 3.27 2.76
C ASN A 60 -3.59 1.82 2.33
N ILE A 61 -3.18 0.82 3.13
CA ILE A 61 -3.52 -0.59 2.87
C ILE A 61 -5.03 -0.81 2.81
N GLY A 62 -5.78 -0.19 3.72
CA GLY A 62 -7.25 -0.24 3.72
C GLY A 62 -7.84 0.33 2.44
N ILE A 63 -7.36 1.49 2.01
CA ILE A 63 -7.80 2.13 0.77
C ILE A 63 -7.50 1.24 -0.44
N GLN A 64 -6.31 0.66 -0.56
CA GLN A 64 -6.00 -0.19 -1.72
C GLN A 64 -6.81 -1.49 -1.76
N LYS A 65 -7.20 -2.02 -0.60
CA LYS A 65 -8.17 -3.11 -0.55
C LYS A 65 -9.52 -2.66 -1.11
N GLN A 66 -9.94 -1.43 -0.80
CA GLN A 66 -11.14 -0.83 -1.38
C GLN A 66 -10.97 -0.57 -2.89
N GLU A 67 -9.84 0.00 -3.35
CA GLU A 67 -9.53 0.20 -4.77
C GLU A 67 -9.66 -1.13 -5.55
N LYS A 68 -9.16 -2.23 -4.98
CA LYS A 68 -9.29 -3.57 -5.56
C LYS A 68 -10.74 -4.09 -5.57
N GLN A 69 -11.53 -3.80 -4.54
CA GLN A 69 -12.95 -4.16 -4.50
C GLN A 69 -13.76 -3.33 -5.52
N ASP A 70 -13.48 -2.03 -5.61
CA ASP A 70 -14.13 -1.12 -6.55
C ASP A 70 -13.81 -1.51 -8.00
N ALA A 71 -12.55 -1.87 -8.30
CA ALA A 71 -12.18 -2.38 -9.63
C ALA A 71 -12.92 -3.69 -9.99
N LYS A 72 -13.14 -4.58 -9.01
CA LYS A 72 -13.98 -5.76 -9.22
C LYS A 72 -15.45 -5.39 -9.44
N ALA A 73 -15.96 -4.40 -8.72
CA ALA A 73 -17.31 -3.89 -8.91
C ALA A 73 -17.50 -3.27 -10.30
N VAL A 74 -16.49 -2.55 -10.81
CA VAL A 74 -16.49 -2.05 -12.20
C VAL A 74 -16.52 -3.22 -13.18
N SER A 75 -15.68 -4.25 -12.99
CA SER A 75 -15.71 -5.46 -13.83
C SER A 75 -17.08 -6.15 -13.82
N ALA A 76 -17.78 -6.19 -12.69
CA ALA A 76 -19.14 -6.74 -12.62
C ALA A 76 -20.18 -5.82 -13.29
N ALA A 77 -19.97 -4.50 -13.22
CA ALA A 77 -20.85 -3.51 -13.84
C ALA A 77 -20.69 -3.43 -15.37
N GLU A 78 -19.62 -4.02 -15.95
CA GLU A 78 -19.42 -4.13 -17.40
C GLU A 78 -20.56 -4.86 -18.12
N THR A 79 -21.19 -5.84 -17.46
CA THR A 79 -22.37 -6.56 -17.99
C THR A 79 -23.69 -5.89 -17.61
N GLY A 80 -23.62 -4.82 -16.82
CA GLY A 80 -24.78 -4.01 -16.43
C GLY A 80 -25.07 -2.89 -17.41
N GLY A 81 -25.99 -2.00 -17.02
CA GLY A 81 -26.29 -0.79 -17.78
C GLY A 81 -25.23 0.31 -17.62
N LYS A 82 -25.17 1.24 -18.57
CA LYS A 82 -24.23 2.39 -18.56
C LYS A 82 -24.23 3.18 -17.24
N ALA A 83 -25.40 3.32 -16.61
CA ALA A 83 -25.54 3.99 -15.32
C ALA A 83 -24.84 3.23 -14.17
N GLN A 84 -24.96 1.91 -14.13
CA GLN A 84 -24.31 1.07 -13.12
C GLN A 84 -22.79 1.11 -13.29
N PHE A 85 -22.32 1.00 -14.54
CA PHE A 85 -20.90 1.16 -14.86
C PHE A 85 -20.37 2.53 -14.45
N GLY A 86 -21.06 3.61 -14.84
CA GLY A 86 -20.65 4.98 -14.49
C GLY A 86 -20.56 5.20 -12.99
N LYS A 87 -21.51 4.66 -12.21
CA LYS A 87 -21.49 4.71 -10.74
C LYS A 87 -20.30 3.96 -10.17
N ALA A 88 -20.06 2.71 -10.59
CA ALA A 88 -18.94 1.91 -10.10
C ALA A 88 -17.58 2.55 -10.46
N LYS A 89 -17.46 3.09 -11.68
CA LYS A 89 -16.26 3.81 -12.13
C LYS A 89 -16.03 5.07 -11.29
N GLY A 90 -17.08 5.85 -11.01
CA GLY A 90 -17.00 7.01 -10.13
C GLY A 90 -16.48 6.65 -8.74
N GLN A 91 -17.02 5.58 -8.15
CA GLN A 91 -16.57 5.09 -6.84
C GLN A 91 -15.09 4.68 -6.85
N LEU A 92 -14.64 3.98 -7.90
CA LEU A 92 -13.22 3.64 -8.06
C LEU A 92 -12.33 4.89 -8.11
N LEU A 93 -12.71 5.90 -8.90
CA LEU A 93 -11.96 7.15 -9.02
C LEU A 93 -11.89 7.91 -7.68
N ASP A 94 -13.00 8.02 -6.96
CA ASP A 94 -13.05 8.65 -5.64
C ASP A 94 -12.13 7.93 -4.64
N THR A 95 -12.08 6.60 -4.70
CA THR A 95 -11.22 5.80 -3.82
C THR A 95 -9.75 6.00 -4.16
N ILE A 96 -9.38 6.04 -5.45
CA ILE A 96 -8.01 6.35 -5.90
C ILE A 96 -7.57 7.74 -5.40
N GLU A 97 -8.41 8.77 -5.57
CA GLU A 97 -8.10 10.14 -5.13
C GLU A 97 -7.92 10.22 -3.59
N LYS A 98 -8.78 9.53 -2.83
CA LYS A 98 -8.59 9.40 -1.36
C LYS A 98 -7.25 8.75 -1.03
N GLY A 99 -6.88 7.73 -1.81
CA GLY A 99 -5.59 7.07 -1.73
C GLY A 99 -4.43 8.03 -1.95
N GLU A 100 -4.49 8.88 -2.97
CA GLU A 100 -3.42 9.84 -3.30
C GLU A 100 -3.19 10.81 -2.17
N LYS A 101 -4.28 11.35 -1.61
CA LYS A 101 -4.24 12.26 -0.45
C LYS A 101 -3.58 11.60 0.76
N VAL A 102 -3.93 10.34 1.06
CA VAL A 102 -3.33 9.60 2.19
C VAL A 102 -1.87 9.31 1.94
N ARG A 103 -1.48 8.87 0.74
CA ARG A 103 -0.09 8.60 0.37
C ARG A 103 0.77 9.86 0.45
N ALA A 104 0.28 10.99 -0.05
CA ALA A 104 0.95 12.28 0.07
C ALA A 104 1.12 12.71 1.54
N ASN A 105 0.12 12.47 2.39
CA ASN A 105 0.25 12.74 3.82
C ASN A 105 1.26 11.79 4.50
N ASN A 106 1.28 10.50 4.14
CA ASN A 106 2.23 9.55 4.68
C ASN A 106 3.67 9.95 4.33
N GLN A 107 3.91 10.48 3.12
CA GLN A 107 5.21 11.03 2.76
C GLN A 107 5.65 12.17 3.67
N LYS A 108 4.73 13.07 4.06
CA LYS A 108 5.03 14.19 4.96
C LYS A 108 5.39 13.71 6.36
N LEU A 109 4.69 12.68 6.85
CA LEU A 109 4.89 12.11 8.17
C LEU A 109 6.04 11.10 8.26
N ALA A 110 6.57 10.65 7.12
CA ALA A 110 7.60 9.62 7.09
C ALA A 110 8.92 10.11 7.71
N ASP A 111 9.55 9.25 8.50
CA ASP A 111 10.91 9.50 8.98
C ASP A 111 11.88 9.57 7.79
N LYS A 112 12.45 10.76 7.55
CA LYS A 112 13.34 11.02 6.42
C LYS A 112 14.66 10.27 6.50
N ASN A 113 15.05 9.83 7.70
CA ASN A 113 16.24 9.02 7.91
C ASN A 113 15.99 7.54 7.58
N ASN A 114 14.73 7.11 7.55
CA ASN A 114 14.33 5.78 7.10
C ASN A 114 14.22 5.74 5.56
N LYS A 115 15.38 5.75 4.88
CA LYS A 115 15.44 5.75 3.40
C LYS A 115 14.60 4.64 2.74
N PRO A 116 14.66 3.37 3.18
CA PRO A 116 13.84 2.30 2.59
C PRO A 116 12.34 2.59 2.65
N LEU A 117 11.87 3.19 3.75
CA LEU A 117 10.47 3.58 3.89
C LEU A 117 10.09 4.72 2.96
N VAL A 118 10.91 5.77 2.89
CA VAL A 118 10.67 6.91 2.00
C VAL A 118 10.60 6.45 0.54
N ASP A 119 11.52 5.58 0.12
CA ASP A 119 11.56 5.06 -1.25
C ASP A 119 10.36 4.14 -1.53
N GLY A 120 10.01 3.28 -0.57
CA GLY A 120 8.82 2.45 -0.66
C GLY A 120 7.54 3.28 -0.78
N LEU A 121 7.39 4.34 0.01
CA LEU A 121 6.25 5.26 -0.10
C LEU A 121 6.23 5.99 -1.46
N LYS A 122 7.40 6.37 -1.99
CA LYS A 122 7.50 7.07 -3.29
C LYS A 122 7.07 6.16 -4.43
N LYS A 123 7.46 4.88 -4.37
CA LYS A 123 7.05 3.88 -5.35
C LYS A 123 5.53 3.76 -5.45
N VAL A 124 4.83 3.67 -4.31
CA VAL A 124 3.36 3.57 -4.32
C VAL A 124 2.72 4.89 -4.79
N GLN A 125 3.29 6.04 -4.46
CA GLN A 125 2.78 7.33 -4.94
C GLN A 125 2.97 7.49 -6.46
N GLY A 126 4.11 7.08 -7.01
CA GLY A 126 4.36 7.13 -8.45
C GLY A 126 3.47 6.22 -9.27
N ALA A 127 3.07 5.07 -8.73
CA ALA A 127 2.14 4.16 -9.40
C ALA A 127 0.72 4.75 -9.56
N GLN A 128 0.29 5.62 -8.63
CA GLN A 128 -1.08 6.13 -8.59
C GLN A 128 -1.50 6.96 -9.80
N ALA A 129 -0.59 7.77 -10.35
CA ALA A 129 -0.90 8.55 -11.55
C ALA A 129 -1.25 7.63 -12.74
N THR A 130 -0.58 6.49 -12.84
CA THR A 130 -0.88 5.46 -13.84
C THR A 130 -2.20 4.77 -13.55
N GLU A 131 -2.44 4.38 -12.29
CA GLU A 131 -3.71 3.77 -11.85
C GLU A 131 -4.91 4.70 -12.14
N GLU A 132 -4.79 5.99 -11.84
CA GLU A 132 -5.83 6.98 -12.09
C GLU A 132 -6.09 7.15 -13.59
N LYS A 133 -5.03 7.24 -14.40
CA LYS A 133 -5.14 7.32 -15.87
C LYS A 133 -5.84 6.09 -16.45
N LEU A 134 -5.47 4.89 -15.99
CA LEU A 134 -6.10 3.64 -16.39
C LEU A 134 -7.58 3.61 -15.99
N ALA A 135 -7.92 3.97 -14.75
CA ALA A 135 -9.30 4.05 -14.28
C ALA A 135 -10.13 5.07 -15.08
N LYS A 136 -9.57 6.24 -15.38
CA LYS A 136 -10.21 7.27 -16.25
C LYS A 136 -10.45 6.75 -17.66
N SER A 137 -9.57 5.91 -18.18
CA SER A 137 -9.66 5.36 -19.55
C SER A 137 -10.80 4.36 -19.75
N LEU A 138 -11.37 3.81 -18.68
CA LEU A 138 -12.44 2.80 -18.76
C LEU A 138 -13.71 3.37 -19.41
N GLN A 139 -14.22 2.73 -20.44
CA GLN A 139 -15.39 3.22 -21.20
C GLN A 139 -16.67 2.44 -20.92
N GLY A 140 -16.53 1.18 -20.53
CA GLY A 140 -17.64 0.27 -20.29
C GLY A 140 -18.14 -0.37 -21.58
N GLY A 141 -19.16 -1.21 -21.47
CA GLY A 141 -19.71 -1.95 -22.61
C GLY A 141 -19.02 -3.29 -22.84
N ASN A 142 -18.39 -3.85 -21.80
CA ASN A 142 -17.82 -5.19 -21.77
C ASN A 142 -16.67 -5.39 -22.77
N SER A 143 -15.94 -4.31 -23.07
CA SER A 143 -14.88 -4.31 -24.08
C SER A 143 -13.67 -5.14 -23.65
N LYS A 144 -12.95 -5.72 -24.61
CA LYS A 144 -11.70 -6.47 -24.33
C LYS A 144 -10.64 -5.55 -23.69
N THR A 145 -10.60 -4.29 -24.10
CA THR A 145 -9.69 -3.27 -23.57
C THR A 145 -9.99 -2.99 -22.11
N ASP A 146 -11.25 -2.75 -21.74
CA ASP A 146 -11.61 -2.48 -20.34
C ASP A 146 -11.31 -3.68 -19.45
N LYS A 147 -11.57 -4.90 -19.90
CA LYS A 147 -11.19 -6.13 -19.16
C LYS A 147 -9.69 -6.22 -18.90
N ALA A 148 -8.88 -5.89 -19.89
CA ALA A 148 -7.42 -5.87 -19.74
C ALA A 148 -7.00 -4.77 -18.76
N THR A 149 -7.54 -3.56 -18.90
CA THR A 149 -7.28 -2.44 -18.00
C THR A 149 -7.67 -2.77 -16.55
N LEU A 150 -8.84 -3.36 -16.32
CA LEU A 150 -9.30 -3.76 -14.99
C LEU A 150 -8.43 -4.86 -14.38
N LYS A 151 -7.93 -5.80 -15.18
CA LYS A 151 -6.96 -6.81 -14.71
C LYS A 151 -5.65 -6.16 -14.30
N THR A 152 -5.14 -5.21 -15.08
CA THR A 152 -3.94 -4.43 -14.74
C THR A 152 -4.15 -3.66 -13.43
N LEU A 153 -5.24 -2.91 -13.30
CA LEU A 153 -5.57 -2.19 -12.06
C LEU A 153 -5.61 -3.11 -10.84
N GLN A 154 -6.27 -4.28 -10.93
CA GLN A 154 -6.30 -5.24 -9.82
C GLN A 154 -4.91 -5.79 -9.45
N SER A 155 -4.04 -5.95 -10.44
CA SER A 155 -2.64 -6.36 -10.23
C SER A 155 -1.86 -5.25 -9.52
N ASP A 156 -1.95 -4.02 -10.02
CA ASP A 156 -1.26 -2.85 -9.49
C ASP A 156 -1.66 -2.57 -8.03
N PHE A 157 -2.96 -2.57 -7.72
CA PHE A 157 -3.45 -2.45 -6.34
C PHE A 157 -2.95 -3.60 -5.45
N SER A 158 -2.84 -4.82 -5.97
CA SER A 158 -2.29 -5.94 -5.19
C SER A 158 -0.80 -5.74 -4.89
N GLN A 159 -0.04 -5.22 -5.84
CA GLN A 159 1.37 -4.90 -5.67
C GLN A 159 1.56 -3.73 -4.69
N GLY A 160 0.76 -2.67 -4.81
CA GLY A 160 0.79 -1.54 -3.88
C GLY A 160 0.46 -1.97 -2.44
N ILE A 161 -0.47 -2.92 -2.25
CA ILE A 161 -0.77 -3.49 -0.92
C ILE A 161 0.47 -4.18 -0.35
N LYS A 162 1.20 -4.94 -1.18
CA LYS A 162 2.43 -5.62 -0.76
C LYS A 162 3.48 -4.61 -0.31
N VAL A 163 3.75 -3.59 -1.14
CA VAL A 163 4.73 -2.54 -0.82
C VAL A 163 4.34 -1.79 0.46
N ASN A 164 3.05 -1.50 0.67
CA ASN A 164 2.64 -0.85 1.92
C ASN A 164 2.74 -1.72 3.17
N LYS A 165 2.56 -3.04 3.05
CA LYS A 165 2.80 -3.95 4.18
C LYS A 165 4.28 -3.93 4.57
N GLU A 166 5.17 -3.89 3.59
CA GLU A 166 6.62 -3.72 3.79
C GLU A 166 6.91 -2.36 4.46
N ASN A 167 6.32 -1.27 3.95
CA ASN A 167 6.43 0.06 4.55
C ASN A 167 5.94 0.10 6.01
N ALA A 168 4.84 -0.59 6.33
CA ALA A 168 4.30 -0.63 7.70
C ALA A 168 5.29 -1.32 8.66
N ALA A 169 5.98 -2.37 8.20
CA ALA A 169 7.03 -3.03 8.97
C ALA A 169 8.25 -2.11 9.15
N LEU A 170 8.67 -1.42 8.09
CA LEU A 170 9.78 -0.46 8.13
C LEU A 170 9.49 0.72 9.07
N ALA A 171 8.28 1.28 9.04
CA ALA A 171 7.86 2.35 9.96
C ALA A 171 7.85 1.87 11.42
N LYS A 172 7.38 0.65 11.67
CA LYS A 172 7.38 0.05 13.01
C LYS A 172 8.80 -0.19 13.54
N ASN A 173 9.75 -0.52 12.67
CA ASN A 173 11.14 -0.79 13.06
C ASN A 173 11.99 0.49 13.15
N GLY A 174 11.77 1.47 12.26
CA GLY A 174 12.41 2.79 12.32
C GLY A 174 12.01 3.60 13.56
N GLY A 175 10.75 3.45 14.01
CA GLY A 175 10.30 4.03 15.28
C GLY A 175 11.00 3.48 16.53
N LYS A 176 11.69 2.33 16.44
CA LYS A 176 12.48 1.77 17.56
C LYS A 176 13.92 2.28 17.59
N THR A 177 14.46 2.76 16.47
CA THR A 177 15.84 3.27 16.36
C THR A 177 15.95 4.76 16.63
N GLY A 178 14.84 5.52 16.60
CA GLY A 178 14.81 6.95 16.92
C GLY A 178 15.04 7.33 18.38
N GLY A 179 15.29 6.36 19.28
CA GLY A 179 15.53 6.58 20.72
C GLY A 179 17.00 6.77 21.12
N LYS A 180 17.95 6.78 20.18
CA LYS A 180 19.37 7.03 20.47
C LYS A 180 19.90 8.15 19.58
N GLY A 181 19.60 9.39 19.97
CA GLY A 181 20.20 10.59 19.38
C GLY A 181 20.16 11.70 20.42
N GLY A 182 21.03 11.62 21.42
CA GLY A 182 21.09 12.57 22.51
C GLY A 182 22.04 12.12 23.61
N LYS A 183 23.34 12.16 23.30
CA LYS A 183 24.38 12.47 24.27
C LYS A 183 25.27 13.53 23.65
#